data_AF-A0A444XN60-F1
#
_entry.id   AF-A0A444XN60-F1
#
_cell.length_a   1.000
_cell.length_b   1.000
_cell.length_c   1.000
_cell.angle_alpha   90.00
_cell.angle_beta   90.00
_cell.angle_gamma   90.00
#
_symmetry.space_group_name_H-M   'P 1'
#
loop_
_entity.id
_entity.type
_entity.pdbx_description
1 polymer ?
#
loop_
_entity_poly.entity_id
_entity_poly.type
_entity_poly.pdbx_seq_one_letter_code
_entity_poly.pdbx_strand_id
1 'polypeptide(L)' 'MIMGATLSTVYYNLRLRHPTLDMLIIDYDLALLIQPMLMLGISIVVTFNVLFPDWMVIILLIVIFVGNDES' A
#
# COMPACT_ATOMS: atom_id res chain seq x y z
N MET A 1 -16.64 17.00 -6.37
CA MET A 1 -16.67 17.57 -5.01
C MET A 1 -16.86 16.47 -3.96
N ILE A 2 -15.81 15.70 -3.69
CA ILE A 2 -15.85 14.62 -2.67
C ILE A 2 -14.70 14.83 -1.67
N MET A 3 -13.50 15.16 -2.17
CA MET A 3 -12.30 15.45 -1.36
C MET A 3 -12.52 16.53 -0.29
N GLY A 4 -13.22 17.62 -0.61
CA GLY A 4 -13.50 18.69 0.37
C GLY A 4 -14.52 18.29 1.45
N ALA A 5 -15.47 17.42 1.12
CA ALA A 5 -16.47 16.93 2.07
C ALA A 5 -15.86 15.93 3.05
N THR A 6 -15.02 15.01 2.57
CA THR A 6 -14.27 14.08 3.45
C THR A 6 -13.22 14.81 4.28
N LEU A 7 -12.48 15.77 3.74
CA LEU A 7 -11.56 16.62 4.50
C LEU A 7 -12.30 17.39 5.60
N SER A 8 -13.47 17.98 5.30
CA SER A 8 -14.28 18.70 6.26
C SER A 8 -14.76 17.77 7.39
N THR A 9 -15.33 16.62 7.06
CA THR A 9 -15.81 15.66 8.07
C THR A 9 -14.68 15.14 8.95
N VAL A 10 -13.50 14.83 8.38
CA VAL A 10 -12.31 14.43 9.15
C VAL A 10 -11.80 15.58 10.01
N TYR A 11 -11.77 16.81 9.49
CA TYR A 11 -11.34 18.01 10.24
C TYR A 11 -12.29 18.36 11.39
N TYR A 12 -13.60 18.22 11.20
CA TYR A 12 -14.60 18.39 12.25
C TYR A 12 -14.54 17.26 13.29
N ASN A 13 -14.33 16.00 12.87
CA ASN A 13 -14.16 14.87 13.79
C ASN A 13 -12.86 14.94 14.59
N LEU A 14 -11.77 15.46 14.00
CA LEU A 14 -10.50 15.75 14.65
C LEU A 14 -10.60 16.85 15.71
N ARG A 15 -11.50 17.82 15.50
CA ARG A 15 -11.63 19.01 16.37
C ARG A 15 -12.66 18.81 17.48
N LEU A 16 -13.45 17.75 17.44
CA LEU A 16 -14.30 17.28 18.53
C LEU A 16 -13.46 16.50 19.55
N ARG A 17 -12.81 17.24 20.46
CA ARG A 17 -12.07 16.72 21.63
C ARG A 17 -13.01 16.06 22.64
N HIS A 18 -12.62 14.90 23.16
CA HIS A 18 -13.25 14.30 24.34
C HIS A 18 -13.07 15.23 25.56
N PRO A 19 -14.12 15.56 26.33
CA PRO A 19 -14.08 16.58 27.37
C PRO A 19 -13.30 16.19 28.64
N THR A 20 -12.73 14.98 28.73
CA THR A 20 -12.04 14.48 29.93
C THR A 20 -10.75 13.70 29.69
N LEU A 21 -10.44 13.30 28.46
CA LEU A 21 -9.17 12.67 28.09
C LEU A 21 -8.76 13.24 26.73
N ASP A 22 -7.66 14.00 26.73
CA ASP A 22 -7.02 14.60 25.55
C ASP A 22 -6.37 13.51 24.66
N MET A 23 -7.12 12.50 24.26
CA MET A 23 -6.64 11.46 23.34
C MET A 23 -7.67 11.19 22.26
N LEU A 24 -7.11 10.95 21.09
CA LEU A 24 -7.75 10.99 19.79
C LEU A 24 -8.04 9.54 19.39
N ILE A 25 -9.28 9.20 19.00
CA ILE A 25 -9.76 7.80 18.88
C ILE A 25 -9.00 6.98 17.83
N ILE A 26 -8.38 7.63 16.84
CA ILE A 26 -7.47 7.05 15.85
C ILE A 26 -6.13 7.75 16.01
N ASP A 27 -5.04 7.05 16.27
CA ASP A 27 -3.72 7.68 16.31
C ASP A 27 -3.31 8.16 14.90
N TYR A 28 -3.72 9.38 14.52
CA TYR A 28 -3.37 9.97 13.22
C TYR A 28 -1.87 10.23 13.09
N ASP A 29 -1.13 10.33 14.19
CA ASP A 29 0.33 10.33 14.20
C ASP A 29 0.88 9.01 13.64
N LEU A 30 0.27 7.89 14.05
CA LEU A 30 0.57 6.56 13.53
C LEU A 30 0.12 6.41 12.07
N ALA A 31 -1.06 6.91 11.70
CA ALA A 31 -1.55 6.84 10.31
C ALA A 31 -0.69 7.69 9.35
N LEU A 32 -0.27 8.89 9.76
CA LEU A 32 0.65 9.76 9.01
C LEU A 32 2.05 9.15 8.88
N LEU A 33 2.46 8.30 9.83
CA LEU A 33 3.73 7.58 9.79
C LEU A 33 3.64 6.32 8.90
N ILE A 34 2.52 5.60 8.95
CA ILE A 34 2.29 4.39 8.17
C ILE A 34 2.02 4.71 6.69
N GLN A 35 1.35 5.82 6.40
CA GLN A 35 1.00 6.22 5.03
C GLN A 35 2.20 6.39 4.06
N PRO A 36 3.29 7.10 4.41
CA PRO A 36 4.48 7.18 3.56
C PRO A 36 5.25 5.85 3.50
N MET A 37 5.24 5.06 4.58
CA MET A 37 5.89 3.75 4.61
C MET A 37 5.21 2.75 3.65
N LEU A 38 3.88 2.78 3.57
CA LEU A 38 3.09 2.00 2.61
C LEU A 38 3.33 2.45 1.16
N MET A 39 3.37 3.76 0.91
CA MET A 39 3.69 4.30 -0.43
C MET A 39 5.08 3.86 -0.91
N LEU A 40 6.08 3.87 -0.02
CA LEU A 40 7.42 3.36 -0.32
C LEU A 40 7.41 1.86 -0.66
N GLY A 41 6.71 1.05 0.14
CA GLY A 41 6.59 -0.39 -0.13
C GLY A 41 5.97 -0.68 -1.50
N ILE A 42 4.89 0.03 -1.85
CA ILE A 42 4.23 -0.13 -3.16
C ILE A 42 5.16 0.30 -4.29
N SER A 43 5.90 1.41 -4.14
CA SER A 43 6.85 1.87 -5.16
C SER A 43 7.97 0.86 -5.42
N ILE A 44 8.48 0.22 -4.36
CA ILE A 44 9.52 -0.82 -4.47
C ILE A 44 8.95 -2.04 -5.18
N VAL A 45 7.77 -2.51 -4.78
CA VAL A 45 7.09 -3.67 -5.38
C VAL A 45 6.81 -3.44 -6.86
N VAL A 46 6.29 -2.26 -7.24
CA VAL A 46 6.01 -1.93 -8.65
C VAL A 46 7.29 -1.88 -9.48
N THR A 47 8.37 -1.31 -8.94
CA THR A 47 9.67 -1.29 -9.64
C THR A 47 10.22 -2.70 -9.83
N PHE A 48 10.07 -3.55 -8.81
CA PHE A 48 10.49 -4.94 -8.88
C PHE A 48 9.66 -5.75 -9.89
N ASN A 49 8.36 -5.49 -9.97
CA ASN A 49 7.45 -6.10 -10.94
C ASN A 49 7.79 -5.74 -12.39
N VAL A 50 8.33 -4.54 -12.62
CA VAL A 50 8.81 -4.12 -13.95
C VAL A 50 10.11 -4.86 -14.33
N LEU A 51 10.99 -5.12 -13.35
CA LEU A 51 12.27 -5.81 -13.57
C LEU A 51 12.10 -7.32 -13.79
N PHE A 52 11.18 -7.96 -13.05
CA PHE A 52 10.86 -9.38 -13.17
C PHE A 52 9.36 -9.53 -13.41
N PRO A 53 8.88 -9.26 -14.64
CA PRO A 53 7.47 -9.49 -14.95
C PRO A 53 7.14 -10.98 -14.79
N ASP A 54 5.91 -11.29 -14.41
CA ASP A 54 5.43 -12.67 -14.23
C ASP A 54 5.71 -13.56 -15.47
N TRP A 55 5.78 -12.94 -16.64
CA TRP A 55 6.17 -13.57 -17.91
C TRP A 55 7.58 -14.19 -17.91
N MET A 56 8.55 -13.63 -17.18
CA MET A 56 9.88 -14.23 -17.06
C MET A 56 9.83 -15.58 -16.35
N VAL A 57 9.00 -15.71 -15.31
CA VAL A 57 8.82 -16.97 -14.57
C VAL A 57 8.14 -18.01 -15.45
N ILE A 58 7.15 -17.60 -16.25
CA ILE A 58 6.47 -18.47 -17.22
C ILE A 58 7.45 -18.99 -18.29
N ILE A 59 8.32 -18.13 -18.84
CA ILE A 59 9.34 -18.53 -19.81
C ILE A 59 10.34 -19.51 -19.19
N LEU A 60 10.81 -19.24 -17.97
CA LEU A 60 11.72 -20.13 -17.25
C LEU A 60 11.10 -21.52 -17.04
N LEU A 61 9.83 -21.57 -16.64
CA LEU A 61 9.07 -22.82 -16.51
C LEU A 61 8.96 -23.57 -17.83
N ILE A 62 8.65 -22.88 -18.93
CA ILE A 62 8.54 -23.50 -20.26
C ILE A 62 9.88 -24.13 -20.67
N VAL A 63 10.99 -23.42 -20.50
CA VAL A 63 12.33 -23.93 -20.87
C VAL A 63 12.70 -25.15 -20.04
N ILE A 64 12.45 -25.13 -18.73
CA ILE A 64 12.71 -26.26 -17.83
C ILE A 64 11.84 -27.47 -18.20
N PHE A 65 10.57 -27.25 -18.50
CA PHE A 65 9.63 -28.33 -18.80
C PHE A 65 9.94 -28.97 -20.15
N VAL A 66 10.15 -28.17 -21.20
CA VAL A 66 10.51 -28.65 -22.54
C VAL A 66 11.85 -29.37 -22.54
N GLY A 67 12.85 -28.85 -21.81
CA GLY A 67 14.16 -29.50 -21.70
C GLY A 67 14.16 -30.80 -20.88
N ASN A 68 13.10 -31.07 -20.09
CA ASN A 68 12.98 -32.28 -19.27
C ASN A 68 12.12 -33.37 -19.93
N ASP A 69 11.29 -33.05 -20.93
CA ASP A 69 10.53 -34.04 -21.71
C ASP A 69 11.40 -34.80 -22.74
N GLU A 70 12.66 -34.38 -22.94
CA GLU A 70 13.58 -34.95 -23.95
C GLU A 70 14.56 -36.01 -23.38
N SER A 71 14.35 -36.49 -22.14
CA SER A 71 15.14 -37.56 -21.48
C SER A 71 14.38 -38.86 -21.25
#